data_AF-A0A3M1JVX9-F1
#
_entry.id   AF-A0A3M1JVX9-F1
#
_cell.length_a   1.000
_cell.length_b   1.000
_cell.length_c   1.000
_cell.angle_alpha   90.00
_cell.angle_beta   90.00
_cell.angle_gamma   90.00
#
_symmetry.space_group_name_H-M   'P 1'
#
loop_
_entity.id
_entity.type
_entity.pdbx_description
1 polymer ?
#
loop_
_entity_poly.entity_id
_entity_poly.type
_entity_poly.pdbx_seq_one_letter_code
_entity_poly.pdbx_strand_id
1 'polypeptide(L)'
;AVDDVVAMRAEEGARLAQTLAQLVDDIEAVSARIAASPARTPEAISARLREQVARLLQEAPALDEQRLYQEAVLLATKADIHEELERLKAHIAAARDLLKSDEPIGRRLDFLTQEFNREANTICSKSNDTAVSQAGLELKAVIDQMREQVQNIE
;
A
#
# COMPACT_ATOMS: atom_id res chain seq x y z
N ALA A 1 35.79 0.80 27.25
CA ALA A 1 34.60 1.49 27.78
C ALA A 1 33.94 2.38 26.72
N VAL A 2 34.59 3.45 26.24
CA VAL A 2 34.01 4.29 25.16
C VAL A 2 33.99 3.55 23.81
N ASP A 3 35.06 2.81 23.49
CA ASP A 3 35.14 2.04 22.24
C ASP A 3 34.13 0.88 22.21
N ASP A 4 33.86 0.24 23.35
CA ASP A 4 32.85 -0.81 23.47
C ASP A 4 31.43 -0.27 23.20
N VAL A 5 31.14 0.96 23.66
CA VAL A 5 29.85 1.63 23.41
C VAL A 5 29.69 2.00 21.94
N VAL A 6 30.77 2.42 21.27
CA VAL A 6 30.76 2.74 19.83
C VAL A 6 30.54 1.47 19.00
N ALA A 7 31.23 0.38 19.34
CA ALA A 7 31.08 -0.91 18.66
C ALA A 7 29.65 -1.47 18.79
N MET A 8 29.07 -1.41 20.00
CA MET A 8 27.69 -1.85 20.22
C MET A 8 26.67 -1.04 19.41
N ARG A 9 26.84 0.29 19.33
CA ARG A 9 25.96 1.16 18.53
C ARG A 9 26.06 0.88 17.03
N ALA A 10 27.26 0.59 16.53
CA ALA A 10 27.46 0.24 15.13
C ALA A 10 26.77 -1.09 14.78
N GLU A 11 26.86 -2.09 15.66
CA GLU A 11 26.18 -3.38 15.48
C GLU A 11 24.66 -3.25 15.54
N GLU A 12 24.13 -2.44 16.47
CA GLU A 12 22.70 -2.12 16.58
C GLU A 12 22.19 -1.42 15.32
N GLY A 13 22.91 -0.41 14.82
CA GLY A 13 22.57 0.29 13.57
C GLY A 13 22.57 -0.64 12.35
N ALA A 14 23.53 -1.57 12.26
CA ALA A 14 23.57 -2.55 11.17
C ALA A 14 22.37 -3.51 11.19
N ARG A 15 21.99 -4.01 12.37
CA ARG A 15 20.80 -4.87 12.54
C ARG A 15 19.52 -4.13 12.18
N LEU A 16 19.39 -2.88 12.62
CA LEU A 16 18.24 -2.05 12.33
C LEU A 16 18.11 -1.73 10.84
N ALA A 17 19.22 -1.42 10.16
CA ALA A 17 19.24 -1.23 8.71
C ALA A 17 18.77 -2.49 7.96
N GLN A 18 19.21 -3.67 8.40
CA GLN A 18 18.76 -4.94 7.83
C GLN A 18 17.26 -5.17 8.04
N THR A 19 16.75 -4.91 9.24
CA THR A 19 15.31 -5.02 9.56
C THR A 19 14.49 -4.08 8.69
N LEU A 20 14.91 -2.81 8.54
CA LEU A 20 14.22 -1.84 7.69
C LEU A 20 14.23 -2.25 6.22
N ALA A 21 15.36 -2.78 5.72
CA ALA A 21 15.44 -3.28 4.35
C ALA A 21 14.43 -4.42 4.12
N GLN A 22 14.34 -5.37 5.06
CA GLN A 22 13.38 -6.46 4.98
C GLN A 22 11.93 -5.95 4.98
N LEU A 23 11.59 -4.97 5.83
CA LEU A 23 10.25 -4.39 5.86
C LEU A 23 9.89 -3.67 4.56
N VAL A 24 10.85 -3.02 3.91
CA VAL A 24 10.66 -2.42 2.58
C VAL A 24 10.40 -3.49 1.51
N ASP A 25 11.12 -4.61 1.57
CA ASP A 25 10.90 -5.75 0.65
C ASP A 25 9.52 -6.38 0.87
N ASP A 26 9.08 -6.51 2.13
CA ASP A 26 7.75 -7.02 2.46
C ASP A 26 6.63 -6.08 1.96
N ILE A 27 6.81 -4.75 2.10
CA ILE A 27 5.91 -3.73 1.53
C ILE A 27 5.82 -3.89 0.00
N GLU A 28 6.95 -4.08 -0.69
CA GLU A 28 6.98 -4.29 -2.13
C GLU A 28 6.25 -5.58 -2.53
N ALA A 29 6.50 -6.68 -1.82
CA ALA A 29 5.87 -7.97 -2.10
C ALA A 29 4.34 -7.91 -1.96
N VAL A 30 3.84 -7.29 -0.90
CA VAL A 30 2.39 -7.11 -0.70
C VAL A 30 1.80 -6.18 -1.77
N SER A 31 2.49 -5.08 -2.09
CA SER A 31 2.07 -4.14 -3.13
C SER A 31 1.99 -4.82 -4.51
N ALA A 32 2.98 -5.66 -4.85
CA ALA A 32 2.99 -6.43 -6.09
C ALA A 32 1.85 -7.46 -6.14
N ARG A 33 1.53 -8.11 -5.01
CA ARG A 33 0.41 -9.05 -4.91
C ARG A 33 -0.94 -8.34 -5.11
N ILE A 34 -1.11 -7.15 -4.54
CA ILE A 34 -2.28 -6.30 -4.79
C ILE A 34 -2.34 -5.92 -6.27
N ALA A 35 -1.21 -5.50 -6.85
CA ALA A 35 -1.12 -5.10 -8.24
C ALA A 35 -1.54 -6.23 -9.19
N ALA A 36 -1.10 -7.46 -8.92
CA ALA A 36 -1.36 -8.66 -9.71
C ALA A 36 -2.70 -9.36 -9.41
N SER A 37 -3.54 -8.81 -8.53
CA SER A 37 -4.80 -9.45 -8.16
C SER A 37 -5.71 -9.65 -9.38
N PRO A 38 -6.22 -10.88 -9.64
CA PRO A 38 -7.14 -11.14 -10.75
C PRO A 38 -8.43 -10.30 -10.68
N ALA A 39 -8.85 -9.92 -9.47
CA ALA A 39 -10.02 -9.07 -9.24
C ALA A 39 -9.87 -7.66 -9.81
N ARG A 40 -8.66 -7.25 -10.18
CA ARG A 40 -8.35 -5.95 -10.80
C ARG A 40 -8.27 -6.00 -12.33
N THR A 41 -8.49 -7.16 -12.95
CA THR A 41 -8.55 -7.26 -14.41
C THR A 41 -9.76 -6.50 -14.95
N PRO A 42 -9.68 -5.88 -16.15
CA PRO A 42 -10.82 -5.23 -16.79
C PRO A 42 -12.05 -6.13 -16.87
N GLU A 43 -11.85 -7.43 -17.13
CA GLU A 43 -12.90 -8.43 -17.22
C GLU A 43 -13.57 -8.66 -15.86
N ALA A 44 -12.81 -8.84 -14.78
CA ALA A 44 -13.34 -9.03 -13.43
C ALA A 44 -14.10 -7.78 -12.94
N ILE A 45 -13.55 -6.59 -13.21
CA ILE A 45 -14.21 -5.32 -12.89
C ILE A 45 -15.53 -5.22 -13.66
N SER A 46 -15.51 -5.46 -14.97
CA SER A 46 -16.69 -5.41 -15.83
C SER A 46 -17.77 -6.41 -15.37
N ALA A 47 -17.38 -7.65 -15.04
CA ALA A 47 -18.29 -8.66 -14.53
C ALA A 47 -18.96 -8.23 -13.21
N ARG A 48 -18.18 -7.71 -12.26
CA ARG A 48 -18.72 -7.23 -10.99
C ARG A 48 -19.66 -6.03 -11.15
N LEU A 49 -19.33 -5.08 -12.04
CA LEU A 49 -20.21 -3.95 -12.34
C LEU A 49 -21.55 -4.42 -12.93
N ARG A 50 -21.52 -5.38 -13.88
CA ARG A 50 -22.75 -5.98 -14.42
C ARG A 50 -23.61 -6.60 -13.32
N GLU A 51 -23.00 -7.36 -12.41
CA GLU A 51 -23.72 -7.98 -11.29
C GLU A 51 -24.31 -6.95 -10.32
N GLN A 52 -23.59 -5.86 -10.03
CA GLN A 52 -24.09 -4.76 -9.20
C GLN A 52 -25.27 -4.05 -9.86
N VAL A 53 -25.18 -3.73 -11.15
CA VAL A 53 -26.28 -3.11 -11.92
C VAL A 53 -27.49 -4.03 -11.98
N ALA A 54 -27.30 -5.33 -12.25
CA ALA A 54 -28.39 -6.29 -12.30
C ALA A 54 -29.14 -6.39 -10.96
N ARG A 55 -28.42 -6.39 -9.82
CA ARG A 55 -29.04 -6.38 -8.49
C ARG A 55 -29.86 -5.11 -8.25
N LEU A 56 -29.34 -3.95 -8.61
CA LEU A 56 -30.06 -2.67 -8.47
C LEU A 56 -31.34 -2.65 -9.33
N LEU A 57 -31.30 -3.20 -10.54
CA LEU A 57 -32.46 -3.30 -11.43
C LEU A 57 -33.54 -4.26 -10.89
N GLN A 58 -33.15 -5.31 -10.17
CA GLN A 58 -34.12 -6.20 -9.50
C GLN A 58 -34.86 -5.48 -8.37
N GLU A 59 -34.16 -4.65 -7.59
CA GLU A 59 -34.75 -3.89 -6.48
C GLU A 59 -35.52 -2.64 -6.96
N ALA A 60 -35.09 -2.03 -8.07
CA ALA A 60 -35.68 -0.83 -8.64
C ALA A 60 -35.77 -0.91 -10.18
N PRO A 61 -36.78 -1.62 -10.72
CA PRO A 61 -36.91 -1.88 -12.16
C PRO A 61 -37.20 -0.64 -13.02
N ALA A 62 -37.60 0.48 -12.38
CA ALA A 62 -37.85 1.75 -13.06
C ALA A 62 -36.57 2.54 -13.39
N LEU A 63 -35.41 2.07 -12.94
CA LEU A 63 -34.13 2.69 -13.26
C LEU A 63 -33.71 2.39 -14.71
N ASP A 64 -33.12 3.38 -15.36
CA ASP A 64 -32.55 3.22 -16.71
C ASP A 64 -31.24 2.44 -16.63
N GLU A 65 -31.22 1.26 -17.23
CA GLU A 65 -30.06 0.35 -17.26
C GLU A 65 -28.82 1.01 -17.89
N GLN A 66 -28.99 1.72 -19.01
CA GLN A 66 -27.87 2.34 -19.71
C GLN A 66 -27.24 3.46 -18.88
N ARG A 67 -28.06 4.26 -18.20
CA ARG A 67 -27.59 5.30 -17.26
C ARG A 67 -26.88 4.68 -16.06
N LEU A 68 -27.41 3.59 -15.49
CA LEU A 68 -26.77 2.88 -14.39
C LEU A 68 -25.38 2.34 -14.78
N TYR A 69 -25.22 1.78 -15.97
CA TYR A 69 -23.92 1.33 -16.45
C TYR A 69 -22.91 2.46 -16.59
N GLN A 70 -23.31 3.62 -17.10
CA GLN A 70 -22.42 4.78 -17.22
C GLN A 70 -21.93 5.27 -15.85
N GLU A 71 -22.83 5.37 -14.86
CA GLU A 71 -22.49 5.75 -13.49
C GLU A 71 -21.58 4.69 -12.84
N ALA A 72 -21.87 3.40 -13.05
CA ALA A 72 -21.06 2.30 -12.55
C ALA A 72 -19.61 2.34 -13.07
N VAL A 73 -19.41 2.66 -14.36
CA VAL A 73 -18.08 2.85 -14.95
C VAL A 73 -17.37 4.05 -14.32
N LEU A 74 -18.06 5.18 -14.14
CA LEU A 74 -17.47 6.37 -13.51
C LEU A 74 -17.02 6.08 -12.07
N LEU A 75 -17.84 5.35 -11.30
CA LEU A 75 -17.50 4.92 -9.94
C LEU A 75 -16.32 3.94 -9.94
N ALA A 76 -16.24 3.03 -10.91
CA ALA A 76 -15.12 2.11 -11.04
C ALA A 76 -13.79 2.85 -11.29
N THR A 77 -13.78 3.87 -12.15
CA THR A 77 -12.60 4.71 -12.38
C THR A 77 -12.18 5.45 -11.10
N LYS A 78 -13.15 5.96 -10.32
CA LYS A 78 -12.85 6.61 -9.03
C LYS A 78 -12.34 5.64 -7.96
N ALA A 79 -12.74 4.38 -8.05
CA ALA A 79 -12.31 3.31 -7.16
C ALA A 79 -11.00 2.64 -7.59
N ASP A 80 -10.39 3.07 -8.70
CA ASP A 80 -9.09 2.56 -9.12
C ASP A 80 -8.00 2.96 -8.10
N ILE A 81 -7.14 2.00 -7.81
CA ILE A 81 -6.01 2.09 -6.88
C ILE A 81 -4.65 2.11 -7.62
N HIS A 82 -4.66 2.21 -8.95
CA HIS A 82 -3.44 2.17 -9.76
C HIS A 82 -2.46 3.28 -9.37
N GLU A 83 -2.96 4.50 -9.14
CA GLU A 83 -2.12 5.64 -8.78
C GLU A 83 -1.43 5.43 -7.42
N GLU A 84 -2.14 4.90 -6.45
CA GLU A 84 -1.63 4.56 -5.12
C GLU A 84 -0.52 3.50 -5.20
N LEU A 85 -0.67 2.50 -6.07
CA LEU A 85 0.36 1.48 -6.29
C LEU A 85 1.61 2.04 -6.97
N GLU A 86 1.47 2.97 -7.92
CA GLU A 86 2.63 3.63 -8.53
C GLU A 86 3.34 4.57 -7.53
N ARG A 87 2.59 5.27 -6.67
CA ARG A 87 3.16 6.06 -5.58
C ARG A 87 3.91 5.19 -4.57
N LEU A 88 3.35 4.04 -4.18
CA LEU A 88 4.04 3.06 -3.33
C LEU A 88 5.37 2.61 -3.94
N LYS A 89 5.42 2.30 -5.24
CA LYS A 89 6.67 1.95 -5.94
C LYS A 89 7.72 3.07 -5.85
N ALA A 90 7.31 4.32 -6.05
CA ALA A 90 8.20 5.46 -5.92
C ALA A 90 8.73 5.62 -4.47
N HIS A 91 7.87 5.44 -3.47
CA HIS A 91 8.27 5.48 -2.06
C HIS A 91 9.19 4.32 -1.67
N ILE A 92 8.97 3.11 -2.19
CA ILE A 92 9.87 1.95 -2.01
C ILE A 92 11.27 2.26 -2.55
N ALA A 93 11.35 2.80 -3.77
CA ALA A 93 12.63 3.21 -4.36
C ALA A 93 13.34 4.26 -3.50
N ALA A 94 12.60 5.29 -3.06
CA ALA A 94 13.14 6.32 -2.17
C ALA A 94 13.63 5.74 -0.83
N ALA A 95 12.90 4.80 -0.22
CA ALA A 95 13.31 4.13 1.02
C ALA A 95 14.62 3.35 0.82
N ARG A 96 14.73 2.58 -0.27
CA ARG A 96 15.95 1.83 -0.61
C ARG A 96 17.16 2.74 -0.83
N ASP A 97 16.96 3.92 -1.41
CA ASP A 97 18.04 4.88 -1.61
C ASP A 97 18.46 5.57 -0.31
N LEU A 98 17.51 5.88 0.58
CA LEU A 98 17.83 6.40 1.91
C LEU A 98 18.64 5.40 2.74
N LEU A 99 18.29 4.11 2.70
CA LEU A 99 19.01 3.06 3.46
C LEU A 99 20.46 2.85 3.01
N LYS A 100 20.85 3.37 1.83
CA LYS A 100 22.24 3.34 1.33
C LYS A 100 23.01 4.63 1.63
N SER A 101 22.36 5.64 2.20
CA SER A 101 22.97 6.94 2.47
C SER A 101 23.82 6.90 3.73
N ASP A 102 24.96 7.60 3.71
CA ASP A 102 25.81 7.83 4.89
C ASP A 102 25.33 9.02 5.75
N GLU A 103 24.22 9.66 5.37
CA GLU A 103 23.64 10.78 6.10
C GLU A 103 22.60 10.32 7.15
N PRO A 104 22.28 11.15 8.17
CA PRO A 104 21.15 10.88 9.04
C PRO A 104 19.83 10.78 8.26
N ILE A 105 19.15 9.64 8.35
CA ILE A 105 17.93 9.35 7.57
C ILE A 105 16.63 9.28 8.39
N GLY A 106 16.68 9.29 9.73
CA GLY A 106 15.52 9.08 10.60
C GLY A 106 14.28 9.91 10.23
N ARG A 107 14.41 11.24 10.13
CA ARG A 107 13.29 12.13 9.73
C ARG A 107 12.76 11.86 8.32
N ARG A 108 13.63 11.47 7.39
CA ARG A 108 13.24 11.16 6.01
C ARG A 108 12.50 9.82 5.94
N LEU A 109 12.93 8.84 6.74
CA LEU A 109 12.22 7.58 6.90
C LEU A 109 10.86 7.79 7.59
N ASP A 110 10.77 8.65 8.60
CA ASP A 110 9.49 8.94 9.27
C ASP A 110 8.49 9.52 8.27
N PHE A 111 8.90 10.50 7.47
CA PHE A 111 8.09 11.02 6.37
C PHE A 111 7.64 9.92 5.40
N LEU A 112 8.54 9.01 4.97
CA LEU A 112 8.15 7.90 4.09
C LEU A 112 7.14 6.95 4.74
N THR A 113 7.24 6.67 6.05
CA THR A 113 6.26 5.83 6.73
C THR A 113 4.86 6.47 6.74
N GLN A 114 4.77 7.80 6.81
CA GLN A 114 3.52 8.53 6.70
C GLN A 114 2.95 8.44 5.28
N GLU A 115 3.78 8.64 4.26
CA GLU A 115 3.37 8.51 2.86
C GLU A 115 2.92 7.08 2.53
N PHE A 116 3.67 6.06 2.96
CA PHE A 116 3.25 4.66 2.84
C PHE A 116 1.86 4.42 3.47
N ASN A 117 1.64 4.93 4.68
CA ASN A 117 0.38 4.76 5.38
C ASN A 117 -0.79 5.44 4.64
N ARG A 118 -0.55 6.64 4.07
CA ARG A 118 -1.53 7.37 3.27
C ARG A 118 -1.98 6.55 2.05
N GLU A 119 -1.04 5.95 1.33
CA GLU A 119 -1.36 5.11 0.18
C GLU A 119 -2.10 3.84 0.59
N ALA A 120 -1.63 3.16 1.64
CA ALA A 120 -2.27 1.96 2.15
C ALA A 120 -3.71 2.20 2.63
N ASN A 121 -3.99 3.34 3.27
CA ASN A 121 -5.35 3.75 3.66
C ASN A 121 -6.26 3.96 2.45
N THR A 122 -5.73 4.58 1.39
CA THR A 122 -6.50 4.83 0.17
C THR A 122 -6.80 3.51 -0.55
N ILE A 123 -5.83 2.61 -0.63
CA ILE A 123 -6.03 1.25 -1.17
C ILE A 123 -7.12 0.52 -0.38
N CYS A 124 -7.06 0.53 0.96
CA CYS A 124 -8.06 -0.15 1.79
C CYS A 124 -9.47 0.42 1.62
N SER A 125 -9.60 1.74 1.54
CA SER A 125 -10.91 2.42 1.43
C SER A 125 -11.54 2.33 0.04
N LYS A 126 -10.73 2.23 -1.03
CA LYS A 126 -11.20 2.03 -2.40
C LYS A 126 -11.37 0.55 -2.78
N SER A 127 -10.80 -0.36 -1.99
CA SER A 127 -10.86 -1.80 -2.28
C SER A 127 -12.30 -2.31 -2.24
N ASN A 128 -12.68 -2.97 -3.33
CA ASN A 128 -14.01 -3.52 -3.56
C ASN A 128 -13.97 -5.06 -3.75
N ASP A 129 -12.81 -5.64 -3.44
CA ASP A 129 -12.54 -7.07 -3.47
C ASP A 129 -11.97 -7.51 -2.12
N THR A 130 -12.39 -8.68 -1.64
CA THR A 130 -11.99 -9.18 -0.32
C THR A 130 -10.51 -9.51 -0.24
N ALA A 131 -9.92 -10.10 -1.29
CA ALA A 131 -8.51 -10.45 -1.30
C ALA A 131 -7.62 -9.20 -1.35
N VAL A 132 -8.00 -8.19 -2.16
CA VAL A 132 -7.32 -6.89 -2.17
C VAL A 132 -7.45 -6.19 -0.81
N SER A 133 -8.60 -6.25 -0.16
CA SER A 133 -8.82 -5.66 1.16
C SER A 133 -7.95 -6.31 2.23
N GLN A 134 -7.86 -7.64 2.25
CA GLN A 134 -7.01 -8.39 3.18
C GLN A 134 -5.52 -8.06 2.96
N ALA A 135 -5.07 -8.02 1.70
CA ALA A 135 -3.70 -7.63 1.39
C ALA A 135 -3.41 -6.16 1.77
N GLY A 136 -4.39 -5.26 1.65
CA GLY A 136 -4.26 -3.88 2.13
C GLY A 136 -4.08 -3.78 3.64
N LEU A 137 -4.79 -4.61 4.41
CA LEU A 137 -4.60 -4.68 5.88
C LEU A 137 -3.23 -5.24 6.26
N GLU A 138 -2.75 -6.26 5.55
CA GLU A 138 -1.38 -6.77 5.71
C GLU A 138 -0.34 -5.69 5.41
N LEU A 139 -0.51 -4.94 4.31
CA LEU A 139 0.36 -3.82 3.96
C LEU A 139 0.42 -2.79 5.10
N LYS A 140 -0.72 -2.42 5.67
CA LYS A 140 -0.77 -1.50 6.83
C LYS A 140 0.00 -2.03 8.03
N ALA A 141 -0.13 -3.32 8.33
CA ALA A 141 0.58 -3.93 9.45
C ALA A 141 2.11 -3.90 9.27
N VAL A 142 2.60 -4.14 8.05
CA VAL A 142 4.05 -4.03 7.75
C VAL A 142 4.52 -2.57 7.85
N ILE A 143 3.73 -1.62 7.35
CA ILE A 143 4.06 -0.18 7.45
C ILE A 143 4.11 0.29 8.92
N ASP A 144 3.18 -0.17 9.75
CA ASP A 144 3.18 0.18 11.18
C ASP A 144 4.41 -0.41 11.90
N GLN A 145 4.84 -1.63 11.55
CA GLN A 145 6.11 -2.19 12.03
C GLN A 145 7.31 -1.35 11.59
N MET A 146 7.35 -0.92 10.33
CA MET A 146 8.40 -0.02 9.83
C MET A 146 8.41 1.30 10.60
N ARG A 147 7.24 1.91 10.85
CA ARG A 147 7.15 3.15 11.64
C ARG A 147 7.69 2.97 13.05
N GLU A 148 7.37 1.86 13.71
CA GLU A 148 7.91 1.56 15.04
C GLU A 148 9.44 1.44 15.03
N GLN A 149 10.01 0.74 14.04
CA GLN A 149 11.47 0.66 13.89
C GLN A 149 12.11 2.02 13.64
N VAL A 150 11.49 2.87 12.82
CA VAL A 150 11.98 4.23 12.51
C VAL A 150 11.95 5.13 13.74
N GLN A 151 10.92 5.02 14.58
CA GLN A 151 10.82 5.79 15.83
C GLN A 151 11.86 5.37 16.88
N ASN A 152 12.37 4.15 16.80
CA ASN A 152 13.46 3.67 17.66
C ASN A 152 14.86 4.16 17.21
N ILE A 153 14.96 4.86 16.07
CA ILE A 153 16.22 5.43 15.54
C ILE A 153 16.53 6.80 16.15
N GLU A 154 15.49 7.51 16.62
CA GLU A 154 15.61 8.82 17.28
C GLU A 154 16.12 8.71 18.72
#